data_AF-J4TSM7-F1
#
_entry.id   AF-J4TSM7-F1
#
_cell.length_a   1.000
_cell.length_b   1.000
_cell.length_c   1.000
_cell.angle_alpha   90.00
_cell.angle_beta   90.00
_cell.angle_gamma   90.00
#
_symmetry.space_group_name_H-M   'P 1'
#
loop_
_entity.id
_entity.type
_entity.pdbx_description
1 polymer ?
#
loop_
_entity_poly.entity_id
_entity_poly.type
_entity_poly.pdbx_seq_one_letter_code
_entity_poly.pdbx_strand_id
1 'polypeptide(L)'
;METSNFVKQLSSNNRRTRENALEALKKYLTAKQSREHKQTQANKLWKGLYYAMWFSDRPRPQQRLANELGELHGLYFDPKDNSNADELTINDEAFIKFSKGFWKVICFEWFNIDRHRLDKYLLLVRRVLFNQLKYLQSRNWNKKVVGEYIAQVLRWLPLSGSPKVYTGIPLHIIDILLDEWERLLKDENDDEEEDNEDEDEDKKEEQLRKLVEGVKDTPLVDIIAIFKDIVADYNNSKVLREKIKEDLFGDTRLVAWGVLHDETAENDSESGEEESGEEEAEEWEGF
;
A
#
# COMPACT_ATOMS: atom_id res chain seq x y z
N MET A 1 -22.87 20.51 -7.12
CA MET A 1 -23.88 19.69 -7.83
C MET A 1 -23.23 18.71 -8.79
N GLU A 2 -22.12 19.07 -9.44
CA GLU A 2 -21.42 18.24 -10.44
C GLU A 2 -20.92 16.89 -9.91
N THR A 3 -20.30 16.84 -8.72
CA THR A 3 -19.85 15.58 -8.11
C THR A 3 -20.97 14.56 -7.91
N SER A 4 -22.19 15.01 -7.58
CA SER A 4 -23.34 14.13 -7.43
C SER A 4 -23.82 13.55 -8.76
N ASN A 5 -23.58 14.23 -9.88
CA ASN A 5 -23.92 13.72 -11.21
C ASN A 5 -22.93 12.63 -11.64
N PHE A 6 -21.63 12.86 -11.43
CA PHE A 6 -20.59 11.85 -11.66
C PHE A 6 -20.90 10.55 -10.92
N VAL A 7 -21.22 10.61 -9.62
CA VAL A 7 -21.53 9.41 -8.83
C VAL A 7 -22.70 8.63 -9.43
N LYS A 8 -23.79 9.33 -9.81
CA LYS A 8 -24.95 8.68 -10.43
C LYS A 8 -24.59 8.00 -11.75
N GLN A 9 -23.82 8.67 -12.60
CA GLN A 9 -23.40 8.13 -13.90
C GLN A 9 -22.42 6.96 -13.76
N LEU A 10 -21.47 7.02 -12.83
CA LEU A 10 -20.54 5.94 -12.50
C LEU A 10 -21.25 4.71 -11.91
N SER A 11 -22.35 4.91 -11.18
CA SER A 11 -23.21 3.84 -10.67
C SER A 11 -24.29 3.36 -11.65
N SER A 12 -24.28 3.84 -12.91
CA SER A 12 -25.28 3.45 -13.91
C SER A 12 -25.09 1.99 -14.36
N ASN A 13 -26.19 1.28 -14.62
CA ASN A 13 -26.15 -0.05 -15.22
C ASN A 13 -25.60 -0.03 -16.66
N ASN A 14 -25.71 1.10 -17.36
CA ASN A 14 -25.23 1.25 -18.73
C ASN A 14 -23.70 1.44 -18.75
N ARG A 15 -22.98 0.48 -19.32
CA ARG A 15 -21.52 0.50 -19.46
C ARG A 15 -21.00 1.78 -20.13
N ARG A 16 -21.62 2.20 -21.24
CA ARG A 16 -21.19 3.37 -22.01
C ARG A 16 -21.34 4.66 -21.21
N THR A 17 -22.37 4.75 -20.37
CA THR A 17 -22.54 5.87 -19.44
C THR A 17 -21.43 5.91 -18.40
N ARG A 18 -21.01 4.76 -17.87
CA ARG A 18 -19.92 4.68 -16.89
C ARG A 18 -18.57 5.06 -17.51
N GLU A 19 -18.27 4.54 -18.70
CA GLU A 19 -17.03 4.84 -19.44
C GLU A 19 -16.92 6.34 -19.74
N ASN A 20 -17.98 6.95 -20.31
CA ASN A 20 -18.02 8.38 -20.56
C ASN A 20 -17.88 9.22 -19.28
N ALA A 21 -18.48 8.76 -18.18
CA ALA A 21 -18.38 9.44 -16.89
C ALA A 21 -16.96 9.35 -16.30
N LEU A 22 -16.26 8.23 -16.50
CA LEU A 22 -14.87 8.07 -16.07
C LEU A 22 -13.93 8.96 -16.90
N GLU A 23 -14.11 9.05 -18.22
CA GLU A 23 -13.36 9.98 -19.07
C GLU A 23 -13.59 11.45 -18.68
N ALA A 24 -14.85 11.81 -18.44
CA ALA A 24 -15.19 13.15 -17.96
C ALA A 24 -14.62 13.42 -16.56
N LEU A 25 -14.55 12.40 -15.70
CA LEU A 25 -13.94 12.50 -14.39
C LEU A 25 -12.43 12.76 -14.50
N LYS A 26 -11.72 12.05 -15.40
CA LYS A 26 -10.28 12.28 -15.62
C LYS A 26 -10.01 13.76 -15.93
N LYS A 27 -10.80 14.37 -16.81
CA LYS A 27 -10.72 15.81 -17.12
C LYS A 27 -11.04 16.70 -15.93
N TYR A 28 -12.04 16.32 -15.14
CA TYR A 28 -12.47 17.05 -13.95
C TYR A 28 -11.39 17.08 -12.86
N LEU A 29 -10.72 15.96 -12.61
CA LEU A 29 -9.65 15.86 -11.59
C LEU A 29 -8.42 16.72 -11.93
N THR A 30 -8.18 16.98 -13.21
CA THR A 30 -7.12 17.92 -13.64
C THR A 30 -7.50 19.39 -13.44
N ALA A 31 -8.77 19.73 -13.19
CA ALA A 31 -9.21 21.11 -12.99
C ALA A 31 -8.84 21.62 -11.59
N LYS A 32 -8.48 22.90 -11.46
CA LYS A 32 -8.08 23.51 -10.17
C LYS A 32 -9.17 23.41 -9.11
N GLN A 33 -10.44 23.62 -9.50
CA GLN A 33 -11.59 23.54 -8.60
C GLN A 33 -11.72 22.17 -7.91
N SER A 34 -11.26 21.10 -8.57
CA SER A 34 -11.36 19.75 -8.01
C SER A 34 -10.42 19.50 -6.83
N ARG A 35 -9.34 20.28 -6.73
CA ARG A 35 -8.28 20.13 -5.73
C ARG A 35 -8.66 20.77 -4.39
N GLU A 36 -9.52 21.78 -4.43
CA GLU A 36 -10.04 22.48 -3.24
C GLU A 36 -11.25 21.77 -2.61
N HIS A 37 -11.57 20.56 -3.08
CA HIS A 37 -12.70 19.80 -2.58
C HIS A 37 -12.57 19.35 -1.14
N LYS A 38 -13.73 19.29 -0.47
CA LYS A 38 -13.84 18.73 0.88
C LYS A 38 -13.70 17.21 0.82
N GLN A 39 -13.22 16.61 1.90
CA GLN A 39 -13.12 15.15 2.06
C GLN A 39 -14.43 14.41 1.72
N THR A 40 -15.60 15.01 2.02
CA THR A 40 -16.90 14.41 1.73
C THR A 40 -17.17 14.23 0.24
N GLN A 41 -16.60 15.07 -0.63
CA GLN A 41 -16.71 14.94 -2.08
C GLN A 41 -15.83 13.79 -2.58
N ALA A 42 -14.60 13.65 -2.08
CA ALA A 42 -13.72 12.51 -2.38
C ALA A 42 -14.38 11.18 -1.97
N ASN A 43 -15.00 11.11 -0.79
CA ASN A 43 -15.72 9.91 -0.34
C ASN A 43 -16.88 9.55 -1.27
N LYS A 44 -17.68 10.55 -1.68
CA LYS A 44 -18.80 10.35 -2.61
C LYS A 44 -18.31 9.85 -3.96
N LEU A 45 -17.24 10.46 -4.48
CA LEU A 45 -16.65 10.08 -5.75
C LEU A 45 -16.17 8.62 -5.72
N TRP A 46 -15.41 8.24 -4.70
CA TRP A 46 -14.95 6.86 -4.53
C TRP A 46 -16.09 5.87 -4.36
N LYS A 47 -17.22 6.27 -3.75
CA LYS A 47 -18.41 5.41 -3.71
C LYS A 47 -18.99 5.18 -5.11
N GLY A 48 -18.94 6.18 -6.00
CA GLY A 48 -19.27 6.03 -7.42
C GLY A 48 -18.31 5.09 -8.15
N LEU A 49 -17.00 5.26 -7.97
CA LEU A 49 -15.96 4.41 -8.57
C LEU A 49 -16.03 2.96 -8.08
N TYR A 50 -16.34 2.76 -6.80
CA TYR A 50 -16.62 1.44 -6.22
C TYR A 50 -17.73 0.73 -6.98
N TYR A 51 -18.84 1.42 -7.29
CA TYR A 51 -19.93 0.82 -8.06
C TYR A 51 -19.58 0.68 -9.55
N ALA A 52 -18.74 1.54 -10.11
CA ALA A 52 -18.24 1.34 -11.47
C ALA A 52 -17.49 0.00 -11.58
N MET A 53 -16.66 -0.33 -10.58
CA MET A 53 -16.01 -1.63 -10.47
C MET A 53 -17.00 -2.76 -10.18
N TRP A 54 -18.02 -2.51 -9.35
CA TRP A 54 -19.08 -3.48 -9.04
C TRP A 54 -19.76 -4.05 -10.29
N PHE A 55 -20.07 -3.18 -11.27
CA PHE A 55 -20.72 -3.54 -12.53
C PHE A 55 -19.75 -4.01 -13.64
N SER A 56 -18.46 -4.17 -13.34
CA SER A 56 -17.51 -4.78 -14.27
C SER A 56 -17.47 -6.30 -14.06
N ASP A 57 -18.02 -7.06 -15.02
CA ASP A 57 -18.23 -8.51 -14.87
C ASP A 57 -17.23 -9.36 -15.66
N ARG A 58 -16.47 -8.76 -16.60
CA ARG A 58 -15.53 -9.50 -17.45
C ARG A 58 -14.09 -9.27 -16.95
N PRO A 59 -13.22 -10.30 -16.92
CA PRO A 59 -11.86 -10.19 -16.37
C PRO A 59 -11.00 -9.09 -16.99
N ARG A 60 -10.89 -9.04 -18.34
CA ARG A 60 -10.07 -8.01 -19.02
C ARG A 60 -10.57 -6.58 -18.75
N PRO A 61 -11.88 -6.27 -18.84
CA PRO A 61 -12.41 -5.00 -18.38
C PRO A 61 -12.18 -4.69 -16.90
N GLN A 62 -12.20 -5.67 -16.00
CA GLN A 62 -11.89 -5.46 -14.57
C GLN A 62 -10.44 -5.03 -14.37
N GLN A 63 -9.50 -5.69 -15.05
CA GLN A 63 -8.08 -5.33 -14.99
C GLN A 63 -7.82 -3.91 -15.53
N ARG A 64 -8.36 -3.59 -16.72
CA ARG A 64 -8.24 -2.24 -17.28
C ARG A 64 -8.85 -1.19 -16.36
N LEU A 65 -10.06 -1.45 -15.84
CA LEU A 65 -10.71 -0.51 -14.94
C LEU A 65 -9.90 -0.33 -13.64
N ALA A 66 -9.36 -1.40 -13.05
CA ALA A 66 -8.52 -1.29 -11.86
C ALA A 66 -7.27 -0.43 -12.12
N ASN A 67 -6.62 -0.58 -13.27
CA ASN A 67 -5.50 0.27 -13.69
C ASN A 67 -5.95 1.73 -13.83
N GLU A 68 -7.02 1.98 -14.60
CA GLU A 68 -7.55 3.33 -14.83
C GLU A 68 -7.96 4.04 -13.53
N LEU A 69 -8.51 3.30 -12.56
CA LEU A 69 -8.87 3.83 -11.24
C LEU A 69 -7.65 4.13 -10.37
N GLY A 70 -6.61 3.29 -10.45
CA GLY A 70 -5.32 3.55 -9.81
C GLY A 70 -4.69 4.83 -10.35
N GLU A 71 -4.59 4.96 -11.67
CA GLU A 71 -3.97 6.08 -12.41
C GLU A 71 -4.60 7.44 -12.08
N LEU A 72 -5.85 7.48 -11.58
CA LEU A 72 -6.48 8.73 -11.13
C LEU A 72 -5.66 9.45 -10.05
N HIS A 73 -4.87 8.73 -9.24
CA HIS A 73 -3.99 9.34 -8.24
C HIS A 73 -2.85 10.14 -8.90
N GLY A 74 -2.33 9.66 -10.03
CA GLY A 74 -1.29 10.34 -10.79
C GLY A 74 -1.75 11.67 -11.39
N LEU A 75 -3.05 11.87 -11.60
CA LEU A 75 -3.60 13.11 -12.16
C LEU A 75 -3.44 14.33 -11.25
N TYR A 76 -3.18 14.11 -9.95
CA TYR A 76 -2.91 15.21 -9.02
C TYR A 76 -1.46 15.68 -9.08
N PHE A 77 -0.56 14.94 -9.70
CA PHE A 77 0.86 15.30 -9.75
C PHE A 77 1.10 16.41 -10.78
N ASP A 78 1.84 17.44 -10.40
CA ASP A 78 2.43 18.42 -11.31
C ASP A 78 3.95 18.46 -11.07
N PRO A 79 4.80 18.30 -12.10
CA PRO A 79 6.26 18.40 -11.93
C PRO A 79 6.74 19.67 -11.25
N LYS A 80 5.97 20.77 -11.33
CA LYS A 80 6.26 22.02 -10.62
C LYS A 80 6.23 21.87 -9.11
N ASP A 81 5.46 20.93 -8.58
CA ASP A 81 5.35 20.72 -7.14
C ASP A 81 6.66 20.21 -6.52
N ASN A 82 7.57 19.64 -7.32
CA ASN A 82 8.89 19.20 -6.86
C ASN A 82 9.87 20.35 -6.63
N SER A 83 9.57 21.56 -7.14
CA SER A 83 10.44 22.72 -6.94
C SER A 83 10.40 23.27 -5.51
N ASN A 84 9.28 23.08 -4.80
CA ASN A 84 9.09 23.53 -3.42
C ASN A 84 9.07 22.33 -2.48
N ALA A 85 10.26 21.87 -2.08
CA ALA A 85 10.41 20.70 -1.22
C ALA A 85 9.88 20.91 0.22
N ASP A 86 9.77 22.15 0.68
CA ASP A 86 9.47 22.43 2.08
C ASP A 86 7.99 22.61 2.39
N GLU A 87 7.07 22.61 1.42
CA GLU A 87 5.65 22.86 1.69
C GLU A 87 4.72 21.85 1.02
N LEU A 88 3.62 21.56 1.70
CA LEU A 88 2.56 20.71 1.17
C LEU A 88 1.77 21.53 0.13
N THR A 89 1.68 21.03 -1.10
CA THR A 89 0.94 21.75 -2.14
C THR A 89 -0.56 21.45 -2.04
N ILE A 90 -1.37 22.28 -2.71
CA ILE A 90 -2.82 22.03 -2.84
C ILE A 90 -3.07 20.67 -3.55
N ASN A 91 -2.15 20.28 -4.45
CA ASN A 91 -2.18 19.00 -5.15
C ASN A 91 -1.96 17.83 -4.20
N ASP A 92 -0.99 17.93 -3.29
CA ASP A 92 -0.73 16.92 -2.26
C ASP A 92 -1.92 16.72 -1.35
N GLU A 93 -2.50 17.82 -0.87
CA GLU A 93 -3.69 17.75 -0.03
C GLU A 93 -4.87 17.06 -0.74
N ALA A 94 -5.06 17.36 -2.03
CA ALA A 94 -6.09 16.75 -2.85
C ALA A 94 -5.83 15.25 -3.03
N PHE A 95 -4.58 14.86 -3.31
CA PHE A 95 -4.13 13.47 -3.38
C PHE A 95 -4.39 12.72 -2.06
N ILE A 96 -4.03 13.32 -0.91
CA ILE A 96 -4.27 12.74 0.42
C ILE A 96 -5.77 12.58 0.65
N LYS A 97 -6.58 13.61 0.40
CA LYS A 97 -8.05 13.54 0.55
C LYS A 97 -8.65 12.45 -0.34
N PHE A 98 -8.17 12.33 -1.58
CA PHE A 98 -8.62 11.31 -2.53
C PHE A 98 -8.24 9.91 -2.04
N SER A 99 -7.01 9.70 -1.59
CA SER A 99 -6.53 8.42 -1.04
C SER A 99 -7.30 8.02 0.23
N LYS A 100 -7.58 8.96 1.14
CA LYS A 100 -8.46 8.73 2.31
C LYS A 100 -9.85 8.30 1.88
N GLY A 101 -10.38 8.89 0.81
CA GLY A 101 -11.67 8.51 0.26
C GLY A 101 -11.71 7.07 -0.21
N PHE A 102 -10.66 6.60 -0.87
CA PHE A 102 -10.52 5.21 -1.32
C PHE A 102 -10.58 4.25 -0.13
N TRP A 103 -9.63 4.40 0.81
CA TRP A 103 -9.52 3.49 1.94
C TRP A 103 -10.76 3.50 2.82
N LYS A 104 -11.40 4.65 2.99
CA LYS A 104 -12.68 4.74 3.70
C LYS A 104 -13.76 3.91 3.02
N VAL A 105 -13.92 4.03 1.70
CA VAL A 105 -14.96 3.29 0.98
C VAL A 105 -14.66 1.79 1.00
N ILE A 106 -13.41 1.38 0.78
CA ILE A 106 -13.01 -0.03 0.82
C ILE A 106 -13.24 -0.63 2.22
N CYS A 107 -12.79 0.03 3.28
CA CYS A 107 -12.97 -0.49 4.65
C CYS A 107 -14.44 -0.60 5.05
N PHE A 108 -15.29 0.34 4.63
CA PHE A 108 -16.73 0.30 4.94
C PHE A 108 -17.49 -0.75 4.14
N GLU A 109 -17.10 -1.00 2.88
CA GLU A 109 -17.82 -1.91 2.00
C GLU A 109 -17.25 -3.33 1.97
N TRP A 110 -16.09 -3.57 2.59
CA TRP A 110 -15.37 -4.84 2.51
C TRP A 110 -16.24 -6.06 2.78
N PHE A 111 -17.04 -6.00 3.85
CA PHE A 111 -17.93 -7.09 4.25
C PHE A 111 -19.11 -7.31 3.29
N ASN A 112 -19.49 -6.28 2.53
CA ASN A 112 -20.58 -6.37 1.56
C ASN A 112 -20.12 -6.96 0.22
N ILE A 113 -18.82 -7.19 0.03
CA ILE A 113 -18.27 -7.81 -1.17
C ILE A 113 -18.46 -9.32 -1.07
N ASP A 114 -19.27 -9.88 -1.95
CA ASP A 114 -19.42 -11.33 -2.03
C ASP A 114 -18.18 -11.99 -2.66
N ARG A 115 -18.03 -13.29 -2.40
CA ARG A 115 -16.89 -14.09 -2.85
C ARG A 115 -16.62 -13.98 -4.35
N HIS A 116 -17.64 -13.88 -5.21
CA HIS A 116 -17.44 -13.81 -6.66
C HIS A 116 -16.95 -12.44 -7.14
N ARG A 117 -17.01 -11.42 -6.28
CA ARG A 117 -16.51 -10.07 -6.57
C ARG A 117 -15.20 -9.75 -5.86
N LEU A 118 -14.75 -10.59 -4.92
CA LEU A 118 -13.60 -10.28 -4.08
C LEU A 118 -12.33 -10.06 -4.90
N ASP A 119 -12.01 -10.94 -5.85
CA ASP A 119 -10.75 -10.91 -6.62
C ASP A 119 -10.53 -9.58 -7.35
N LYS A 120 -11.59 -9.01 -7.94
CA LYS A 120 -11.47 -7.74 -8.66
C LYS A 120 -11.25 -6.57 -7.69
N TYR A 121 -11.74 -6.64 -6.46
CA TYR A 121 -11.47 -5.63 -5.44
C TYR A 121 -10.08 -5.80 -4.81
N LEU A 122 -9.58 -7.04 -4.65
CA LEU A 122 -8.19 -7.29 -4.26
C LEU A 122 -7.23 -6.70 -5.30
N LEU A 123 -7.50 -6.92 -6.60
CA LEU A 123 -6.75 -6.30 -7.69
C LEU A 123 -6.85 -4.77 -7.66
N LEU A 124 -8.04 -4.21 -7.39
CA LEU A 124 -8.20 -2.76 -7.27
C LEU A 124 -7.35 -2.19 -6.13
N VAL A 125 -7.32 -2.84 -4.96
CA VAL A 125 -6.47 -2.43 -3.83
C VAL A 125 -5.01 -2.44 -4.24
N ARG A 126 -4.56 -3.49 -4.94
CA ARG A 126 -3.19 -3.61 -5.46
C ARG A 126 -2.83 -2.46 -6.40
N ARG A 127 -3.67 -2.18 -7.41
CA ARG A 127 -3.43 -1.07 -8.37
C ARG A 127 -3.51 0.31 -7.75
N VAL A 128 -4.39 0.51 -6.76
CA VAL A 128 -4.49 1.80 -6.07
C VAL A 128 -3.30 2.02 -5.15
N LEU A 129 -2.89 1.02 -4.35
CA LEU A 129 -1.72 1.13 -3.50
C LEU A 129 -0.48 1.45 -4.33
N PHE A 130 -0.25 0.74 -5.43
CA PHE A 130 0.84 1.01 -6.37
C PHE A 130 0.84 2.45 -6.86
N ASN A 131 -0.29 2.96 -7.34
CA ASN A 131 -0.37 4.34 -7.86
C ASN A 131 -0.25 5.39 -6.75
N GLN A 132 -0.63 5.08 -5.51
CA GLN A 132 -0.36 5.94 -4.35
C GLN A 132 1.14 6.02 -4.06
N LEU A 133 1.85 4.88 -4.11
CA LEU A 133 3.31 4.86 -3.98
C LEU A 133 4.01 5.55 -5.16
N LYS A 134 3.55 5.32 -6.40
CA LYS A 134 4.05 5.99 -7.62
C LYS A 134 3.90 7.52 -7.54
N TYR A 135 2.82 8.01 -6.94
CA TYR A 135 2.66 9.44 -6.68
C TYR A 135 3.75 9.97 -5.72
N LEU A 136 4.02 9.26 -4.63
CA LEU A 136 5.06 9.62 -3.66
C LEU A 136 6.47 9.58 -4.28
N GLN A 137 6.75 8.56 -5.11
CA GLN A 137 7.99 8.47 -5.88
C GLN A 137 8.13 9.64 -6.86
N SER A 138 7.04 9.99 -7.57
CA SER A 138 7.03 11.16 -8.47
C SER A 138 7.27 12.48 -7.73
N ARG A 139 6.92 12.53 -6.44
CA ARG A 139 7.24 13.62 -5.50
C ARG A 139 8.61 13.48 -4.83
N ASN A 140 9.48 12.63 -5.38
CA ASN A 140 10.82 12.34 -4.87
C ASN A 140 10.83 12.03 -3.37
N TRP A 141 9.83 11.28 -2.91
CA TRP A 141 9.69 10.88 -1.51
C TRP A 141 9.72 12.06 -0.53
N ASN A 142 9.10 13.18 -0.90
CA ASN A 142 9.03 14.36 -0.05
C ASN A 142 8.56 14.02 1.38
N LYS A 143 9.41 14.29 2.38
CA LYS A 143 9.18 13.86 3.77
C LYS A 143 7.85 14.34 4.35
N LYS A 144 7.39 15.54 4.00
CA LYS A 144 6.10 16.07 4.49
C LYS A 144 4.93 15.32 3.84
N VAL A 145 4.98 15.11 2.53
CA VAL A 145 3.93 14.37 1.80
C VAL A 145 3.86 12.91 2.27
N VAL A 146 5.02 12.26 2.42
CA VAL A 146 5.13 10.89 2.94
C VAL A 146 4.60 10.80 4.37
N GLY A 147 5.03 11.72 5.26
CA GLY A 147 4.57 11.75 6.64
C GLY A 147 3.06 11.95 6.76
N GLU A 148 2.50 12.89 6.01
CA GLU A 148 1.04 13.13 5.98
C GLU A 148 0.28 11.95 5.36
N TYR A 149 0.81 11.32 4.32
CA TYR A 149 0.23 10.10 3.75
C TYR A 149 0.21 8.95 4.77
N ILE A 150 1.33 8.67 5.42
CA ILE A 150 1.43 7.64 6.45
C ILE A 150 0.44 7.93 7.60
N ALA A 151 0.44 9.16 8.13
CA ALA A 151 -0.38 9.53 9.28
C ALA A 151 -1.88 9.57 8.95
N GLN A 152 -2.26 10.25 7.85
CA GLN A 152 -3.67 10.51 7.55
C GLN A 152 -4.33 9.44 6.67
N VAL A 153 -3.55 8.61 5.96
CA VAL A 153 -4.08 7.58 5.06
C VAL A 153 -3.87 6.21 5.66
N LEU A 154 -2.61 5.77 5.79
CA LEU A 154 -2.30 4.38 6.17
C LEU A 154 -2.62 4.08 7.63
N ARG A 155 -2.05 4.85 8.57
CA ARG A 155 -2.26 4.70 10.02
C ARG A 155 -3.68 5.04 10.44
N TRP A 156 -4.34 5.94 9.71
CA TRP A 156 -5.68 6.38 10.03
C TRP A 156 -6.71 5.26 9.94
N LEU A 157 -6.63 4.40 8.91
CA LEU A 157 -7.68 3.40 8.67
C LEU A 157 -7.15 2.00 8.32
N PRO A 158 -6.62 1.72 7.11
CA PRO A 158 -6.30 0.35 6.69
C PRO A 158 -5.27 -0.33 7.61
N LEU A 159 -4.32 0.42 8.16
CA LEU A 159 -3.27 -0.05 9.08
C LEU A 159 -3.41 0.56 10.48
N SER A 160 -4.65 0.79 10.93
CA SER A 160 -4.93 1.38 12.25
C SER A 160 -4.86 0.40 13.42
N GLY A 161 -4.84 -0.92 13.15
CA GLY A 161 -4.99 -1.96 14.19
C GLY A 161 -6.40 -2.07 14.79
N SER A 162 -7.29 -1.12 14.48
CA SER A 162 -8.63 -1.06 15.07
C SER A 162 -9.49 -2.26 14.70
N PRO A 163 -10.26 -2.84 15.66
CA PRO A 163 -11.21 -3.92 15.38
C PRO A 163 -12.37 -3.51 14.46
N LYS A 164 -12.52 -2.20 14.17
CA LYS A 164 -13.51 -1.69 13.21
C LYS A 164 -13.10 -1.95 11.75
N VAL A 165 -11.83 -2.26 11.51
CA VAL A 165 -11.30 -2.55 10.17
C VAL A 165 -11.21 -4.06 10.03
N TYR A 166 -11.81 -4.58 8.96
CA TYR A 166 -11.78 -6.01 8.68
C TYR A 166 -10.34 -6.47 8.42
N THR A 167 -9.92 -7.52 9.12
CA THR A 167 -8.53 -8.04 9.09
C THR A 167 -8.06 -8.44 7.69
N GLY A 168 -8.98 -8.81 6.79
CA GLY A 168 -8.62 -9.13 5.39
C GLY A 168 -7.96 -7.97 4.63
N ILE A 169 -8.19 -6.72 5.02
CA ILE A 169 -7.57 -5.56 4.36
C ILE A 169 -6.08 -5.44 4.72
N PRO A 170 -5.67 -5.33 6.01
CA PRO A 170 -4.25 -5.26 6.35
C PRO A 170 -3.50 -6.54 5.94
N LEU A 171 -4.13 -7.72 6.00
CA LEU A 171 -3.53 -8.96 5.47
C LEU A 171 -3.22 -8.85 3.97
N HIS A 172 -4.19 -8.41 3.17
CA HIS A 172 -3.96 -8.20 1.74
C HIS A 172 -2.89 -7.14 1.46
N ILE A 173 -2.74 -6.13 2.31
CA ILE A 173 -1.65 -5.14 2.18
C ILE A 173 -0.29 -5.79 2.44
N ILE A 174 -0.17 -6.63 3.46
CA ILE A 174 1.05 -7.38 3.78
C ILE A 174 1.45 -8.24 2.57
N ASP A 175 0.48 -8.95 1.99
CA ASP A 175 0.71 -9.86 0.85
C ASP A 175 1.25 -9.16 -0.40
N ILE A 176 0.97 -7.88 -0.60
CA ILE A 176 1.29 -7.16 -1.85
C ILE A 176 2.31 -6.03 -1.70
N LEU A 177 2.62 -5.59 -0.47
CA LEU A 177 3.39 -4.36 -0.26
C LEU A 177 4.79 -4.45 -0.89
N LEU A 178 5.51 -5.53 -0.61
CA LEU A 178 6.88 -5.70 -1.08
C LEU A 178 6.93 -5.91 -2.60
N ASP A 179 5.98 -6.65 -3.16
CA ASP A 179 5.84 -6.81 -4.61
C ASP A 179 5.62 -5.46 -5.33
N GLU A 180 4.72 -4.62 -4.81
CA GLU A 180 4.48 -3.31 -5.41
C GLU A 180 5.65 -2.34 -5.19
N TRP A 181 6.45 -2.54 -4.15
CA TRP A 181 7.69 -1.78 -3.94
C TRP A 181 8.77 -2.17 -4.94
N GLU A 182 8.95 -3.47 -5.16
CA GLU A 182 9.86 -4.00 -6.16
C GLU A 182 9.47 -3.50 -7.56
N ARG A 183 8.18 -3.61 -7.90
CA ARG A 183 7.63 -3.09 -9.16
C ARG A 183 7.81 -1.59 -9.34
N LEU A 184 7.86 -0.82 -8.25
CA LEU A 184 8.07 0.63 -8.31
C LEU A 184 9.52 1.00 -8.67
N LEU A 185 10.46 0.12 -8.32
CA LEU A 185 11.89 0.32 -8.52
C LEU A 185 12.41 -0.33 -9.82
N LYS A 186 11.70 -1.32 -10.35
CA LYS A 186 11.95 -1.84 -11.71
C LYS A 186 11.60 -0.77 -12.75
N ASP A 187 12.45 -0.61 -13.76
CA ASP A 187 12.16 0.29 -14.88
C ASP A 187 11.01 -0.30 -15.72
N GLU A 188 10.12 0.55 -16.26
CA GLU A 188 9.01 0.10 -17.14
C GLU A 188 9.52 -0.64 -18.41
N ASN A 189 10.82 -0.57 -18.70
CA ASN A 189 11.47 -1.27 -19.81
C ASN A 189 11.94 -2.70 -19.46
N ASP A 190 12.05 -3.05 -18.17
CA ASP A 190 12.48 -4.40 -17.75
C ASP A 190 11.35 -5.45 -17.91
N ASP A 191 10.09 -5.01 -17.95
CA ASP A 191 8.91 -5.88 -18.15
C ASP A 191 8.86 -6.53 -19.56
N GLU A 192 9.63 -6.02 -20.54
CA GLU A 192 9.72 -6.61 -21.90
C GLU A 192 10.77 -7.73 -22.01
N GLU A 193 11.62 -7.97 -20.99
CA GLU A 193 12.69 -8.97 -21.03
C GLU A 193 12.39 -10.27 -20.25
N GLU A 194 11.30 -10.34 -19.47
CA GLU A 194 10.96 -11.51 -18.62
C GLU A 194 10.58 -12.79 -19.41
N ASP A 195 10.45 -12.74 -20.74
CA ASP A 195 10.16 -13.91 -21.59
C ASP A 195 11.43 -14.70 -22.03
N ASN A 196 12.63 -14.32 -21.57
CA ASN A 196 13.86 -15.08 -21.85
C ASN A 196 14.31 -15.89 -20.62
N GLU A 197 14.06 -17.20 -20.63
CA GLU A 197 14.43 -18.16 -19.57
C GLU A 197 15.95 -18.31 -19.32
N ASP A 198 16.80 -17.63 -20.12
CA ASP A 198 18.26 -17.62 -20.05
C ASP A 198 18.80 -16.26 -19.54
N GLU A 199 18.23 -15.70 -18.48
CA GLU A 199 18.86 -14.56 -17.79
C GLU A 199 20.18 -14.99 -17.13
N ASP A 200 21.31 -14.52 -17.69
CA ASP A 200 22.65 -14.63 -17.09
C ASP A 200 22.60 -14.28 -15.59
N GLU A 201 23.19 -15.10 -14.72
CA GLU A 201 23.25 -14.87 -13.26
C GLU A 201 23.80 -13.47 -12.91
N ASP A 202 24.76 -12.98 -13.72
CA ASP A 202 25.33 -11.64 -13.61
C ASP A 202 24.28 -10.52 -13.78
N LYS A 203 23.27 -10.70 -14.64
CA LYS A 203 22.19 -9.71 -14.83
C LYS A 203 21.26 -9.65 -13.63
N LYS A 204 20.94 -10.81 -13.04
CA LYS A 204 20.10 -10.89 -11.83
C LYS A 204 20.79 -10.24 -10.64
N GLU A 205 22.10 -10.47 -10.48
CA GLU A 205 22.89 -9.78 -9.45
C GLU A 205 22.88 -8.26 -9.64
N GLU A 206 23.05 -7.79 -10.87
CA GLU A 206 23.03 -6.36 -11.19
C GLU A 206 21.66 -5.73 -10.93
N GLN A 207 20.57 -6.39 -11.35
CA GLN A 207 19.20 -5.96 -11.03
C GLN A 207 18.98 -5.89 -9.52
N LEU A 208 19.41 -6.92 -8.78
CA LEU A 208 19.30 -6.94 -7.32
C LEU A 208 20.09 -5.79 -6.67
N ARG A 209 21.31 -5.50 -7.14
CA ARG A 209 22.11 -4.37 -6.63
C ARG A 209 21.41 -3.03 -6.86
N LYS A 210 20.86 -2.81 -8.06
CA LYS A 210 20.07 -1.62 -8.39
C LYS A 210 18.84 -1.49 -7.49
N LEU A 211 18.13 -2.59 -7.25
CA LEU A 211 16.98 -2.61 -6.33
C LEU A 211 17.41 -2.24 -4.91
N VAL A 212 18.48 -2.85 -4.38
CA VAL A 212 19.00 -2.56 -3.03
C VAL A 212 19.39 -1.09 -2.89
N GLU A 213 20.04 -0.51 -3.91
CA GLU A 213 20.41 0.90 -3.90
C GLU A 213 19.18 1.81 -3.98
N GLY A 214 18.22 1.49 -4.85
CA GLY A 214 16.96 2.21 -4.96
C GLY A 214 16.11 2.19 -3.68
N VAL A 215 16.10 1.07 -2.94
CA VAL A 215 15.34 0.97 -1.68
C VAL A 215 15.89 1.91 -0.61
N LYS A 216 17.22 2.12 -0.53
CA LYS A 216 17.84 2.99 0.49
C LYS A 216 17.34 4.43 0.44
N ASP A 217 17.00 4.91 -0.75
CA ASP A 217 16.49 6.26 -0.98
C ASP A 217 14.96 6.37 -0.81
N THR A 218 14.29 5.27 -0.45
CA THR A 218 12.83 5.22 -0.27
C THR A 218 12.42 5.23 1.21
N PRO A 219 11.20 5.69 1.54
CA PRO A 219 10.68 5.68 2.90
C PRO A 219 10.11 4.31 3.32
N LEU A 220 10.63 3.21 2.76
CA LEU A 220 10.13 1.87 3.07
C LEU A 220 10.25 1.58 4.56
N VAL A 221 11.34 1.99 5.19
CA VAL A 221 11.56 1.86 6.65
C VAL A 221 10.43 2.52 7.45
N ASP A 222 9.99 3.72 7.05
CA ASP A 222 8.91 4.45 7.73
C ASP A 222 7.56 3.74 7.59
N ILE A 223 7.32 3.06 6.46
CA ILE A 223 6.11 2.27 6.24
C ILE A 223 6.18 0.95 7.02
N ILE A 224 7.33 0.28 7.03
CA ILE A 224 7.56 -0.94 7.84
C ILE A 224 7.38 -0.65 9.34
N ALA A 225 7.76 0.55 9.81
CA ALA A 225 7.55 0.98 11.19
C ALA A 225 6.06 0.95 11.61
N ILE A 226 5.11 1.17 10.68
CA ILE A 226 3.67 1.03 10.96
C ILE A 226 3.36 -0.39 11.44
N PHE A 227 3.92 -1.39 10.78
CA PHE A 227 3.69 -2.80 11.12
C PHE A 227 4.38 -3.19 12.42
N LYS A 228 5.56 -2.61 12.71
CA LYS A 228 6.23 -2.78 14.01
C LYS A 228 5.34 -2.29 15.15
N ASP A 229 4.71 -1.12 14.99
CA ASP A 229 3.77 -0.58 15.99
C ASP A 229 2.52 -1.48 16.16
N ILE A 230 1.97 -2.01 15.06
CA ILE A 230 0.82 -2.92 15.11
C ILE A 230 1.16 -4.20 15.89
N VAL A 231 2.37 -4.74 15.69
CA VAL A 231 2.85 -5.95 16.37
C VAL A 231 3.12 -5.68 17.85
N ALA A 232 3.65 -4.50 18.19
CA ALA A 232 3.96 -4.12 19.55
C ALA A 232 2.71 -3.91 20.43
N ASP A 233 1.60 -3.44 19.85
CA ASP A 233 0.35 -3.28 20.60
C ASP A 233 -0.41 -4.61 20.75
N TYR A 234 -0.35 -5.18 21.95
CA TYR A 234 -1.00 -6.45 22.32
C TYR A 234 -2.53 -6.41 22.25
N ASN A 235 -3.16 -5.23 22.22
CA ASN A 235 -4.60 -5.10 22.02
C ASN A 235 -5.02 -5.41 20.57
N ASN A 236 -4.08 -5.36 19.63
CA ASN A 236 -4.35 -5.72 18.24
C ASN A 236 -4.54 -7.24 18.11
N SER A 237 -5.33 -7.61 17.09
CA SER A 237 -5.63 -9.01 16.76
C SER A 237 -4.37 -9.86 16.72
N LYS A 238 -4.34 -10.92 17.55
CA LYS A 238 -3.23 -11.87 17.59
C LYS A 238 -2.91 -12.43 16.18
N VAL A 239 -3.95 -12.78 15.42
CA VAL A 239 -3.82 -13.28 14.04
C VAL A 239 -3.10 -12.28 13.15
N LEU A 240 -3.46 -10.99 13.23
CA LEU A 240 -2.79 -9.96 12.43
C LEU A 240 -1.33 -9.80 12.83
N ARG A 241 -1.03 -9.82 14.13
CA ARG A 241 0.33 -9.68 14.64
C ARG A 241 1.22 -10.86 14.24
N GLU A 242 0.71 -12.09 14.35
CA GLU A 242 1.42 -13.29 13.92
C GLU A 242 1.68 -13.27 12.42
N LYS A 243 0.67 -12.91 11.62
CA LYS A 243 0.80 -12.79 10.16
C LYS A 243 1.83 -11.76 9.71
N ILE A 244 1.92 -10.61 10.40
CA ILE A 244 2.97 -9.62 10.12
C ILE A 244 4.36 -10.20 10.39
N LYS A 245 4.53 -10.92 11.51
CA LYS A 245 5.82 -11.52 11.87
C LYS A 245 6.24 -12.60 10.88
N GLU A 246 5.31 -13.48 10.51
CA GLU A 246 5.57 -14.60 9.61
C GLU A 246 5.78 -14.13 8.16
N ASP A 247 4.82 -13.39 7.62
CA ASP A 247 4.76 -13.15 6.17
C ASP A 247 5.54 -11.89 5.76
N LEU A 248 5.53 -10.82 6.57
CA LEU A 248 6.23 -9.57 6.23
C LEU A 248 7.64 -9.53 6.80
N PHE A 249 7.81 -9.74 8.11
CA PHE A 249 9.14 -9.67 8.74
C PHE A 249 10.01 -10.90 8.44
N GLY A 250 9.39 -12.03 8.11
CA GLY A 250 10.08 -13.22 7.62
C GLY A 250 10.47 -13.17 6.14
N ASP A 251 10.06 -12.14 5.38
CA ASP A 251 10.43 -12.03 3.96
C ASP A 251 11.91 -11.66 3.81
N THR A 252 12.68 -12.53 3.14
CA THR A 252 14.11 -12.38 2.93
C THR A 252 14.48 -11.10 2.17
N ARG A 253 13.56 -10.53 1.38
CA ARG A 253 13.77 -9.28 0.65
C ARG A 253 14.07 -8.12 1.60
N LEU A 254 13.45 -8.07 2.78
CA LEU A 254 13.68 -6.96 3.73
C LEU A 254 15.12 -6.95 4.29
N VAL A 255 15.71 -8.13 4.50
CA VAL A 255 17.12 -8.26 4.88
C VAL A 255 18.02 -7.95 3.68
N ALA A 256 17.71 -8.51 2.50
CA ALA A 256 18.48 -8.26 1.28
C ALA A 256 18.52 -6.77 0.91
N TRP A 257 17.42 -6.04 1.10
CA TRP A 257 17.32 -4.61 0.86
C TRP A 257 17.88 -3.73 1.99
N GLY A 258 18.36 -4.34 3.08
CA GLY A 258 18.94 -3.63 4.23
C GLY A 258 17.92 -2.85 5.06
N VAL A 259 16.63 -3.23 5.01
CA VAL A 259 15.54 -2.59 5.76
C VAL A 259 15.41 -3.19 7.17
N LEU A 260 15.66 -4.50 7.30
CA LEU A 260 15.79 -5.20 8.57
C LEU A 260 17.22 -5.72 8.71
N HIS A 261 17.74 -5.71 9.94
CA HIS A 261 18.99 -6.38 10.28
C HIS A 261 18.68 -7.85 10.60
N ASP A 262 19.56 -8.75 10.18
CA ASP A 262 19.40 -10.18 10.42
C ASP A 262 19.57 -10.47 11.93
N GLU A 263 18.50 -10.93 12.58
CA GLU A 263 18.52 -11.29 14.01
C GLU A 263 19.38 -12.54 14.29
N THR A 264 19.82 -13.27 13.24
CA THR A 264 20.71 -14.44 13.41
C THR A 264 22.14 -14.08 13.78
N ALA A 265 22.60 -12.85 13.53
CA ALA A 265 23.97 -12.42 13.85
C ALA A 265 24.19 -12.05 15.33
N GLU A 266 23.14 -11.80 16.12
CA GLU A 266 23.25 -11.45 17.55
C GLU A 266 23.27 -12.68 18.48
N ASN A 267 22.78 -13.85 18.04
CA ASN A 267 22.78 -15.05 18.89
C ASN A 267 24.12 -15.83 18.87
N ASP A 268 25.02 -15.55 17.92
CA ASP A 268 26.35 -16.19 17.88
C ASP A 268 27.40 -15.44 18.72
N SER A 269 27.11 -14.23 19.22
CA SER A 269 28.03 -13.45 20.04
C SER A 269 27.79 -13.55 21.56
N GLU A 270 26.66 -14.12 22.00
CA GLU A 270 26.35 -14.36 23.42
C GLU A 270 26.63 -15.79 23.91
N SER A 271 27.15 -16.69 23.04
CA SER A 271 27.42 -18.09 23.42
C SER A 271 28.81 -18.34 24.03
N GLY A 272 29.50 -17.30 24.48
CA GLY A 272 30.82 -17.41 25.10
C GLY A 272 30.96 -16.54 26.33
N GLU A 273 30.49 -17.01 27.48
CA GLU A 273 31.26 -16.94 28.73
C GLU A 273 30.57 -17.76 29.86
N GLU A 274 31.40 -18.63 30.42
CA GLU A 274 31.26 -19.59 31.52
C GLU A 274 30.34 -19.19 32.69
N GLU A 275 29.52 -20.15 33.16
CA GLU A 275 29.27 -20.32 34.60
C GLU A 275 29.38 -21.79 35.00
N SER A 276 30.52 -22.12 35.60
CA SER A 276 30.70 -23.25 36.50
C SER A 276 30.00 -22.95 37.83
N GLY A 277 29.10 -23.83 38.29
CA GLY A 277 28.43 -23.67 39.58
C GLY A 277 27.76 -24.97 40.06
N GLU A 278 28.55 -25.75 40.77
CA GLU A 278 28.25 -26.73 41.83
C GLU A 278 26.83 -27.36 41.92
N GLU A 279 26.80 -28.69 41.75
CA GLU A 279 25.71 -29.58 42.17
C GLU A 279 25.68 -29.66 43.72
N GLU A 280 24.71 -29.03 44.37
CA GLU A 280 24.28 -29.43 45.71
C GLU A 280 22.88 -30.05 45.66
N ALA A 281 22.83 -31.35 45.94
CA ALA A 281 21.62 -32.11 46.15
C ALA A 281 21.04 -31.78 47.53
N GLU A 282 19.92 -31.07 47.59
CA GLU A 282 19.12 -30.97 48.81
C GLU A 282 17.94 -31.95 48.77
N GLU A 283 18.09 -32.94 49.65
CA GLU A 283 17.19 -34.02 50.03
C GLU A 283 15.88 -33.48 50.60
N TRP A 284 14.75 -33.94 50.05
CA TRP A 284 13.41 -33.53 50.45
C TRP A 284 12.93 -34.36 51.66
N GLU A 285 12.91 -33.77 52.87
CA GLU A 285 12.27 -34.37 54.06
C GLU A 285 11.16 -33.47 54.65
N GLY A 286 9.90 -33.76 54.32
CA GLY A 286 8.69 -33.46 55.12
C GLY A 286 8.32 -31.98 55.34
N PHE A 287 7.06 -31.59 55.55
CA PHE A 287 5.88 -32.25 56.14
C PHE A 287 4.62 -32.02 55.30
#